data_AF-A0A833DJD3-F1
#
_entry.id   AF-A0A833DJD3-F1
#
_cell.length_a   1.000
_cell.length_b   1.000
_cell.length_c   1.000
_cell.angle_alpha   90.00
_cell.angle_beta   90.00
_cell.angle_gamma   90.00
#
_symmetry.space_group_name_H-M   'P 1'
#
loop_
_entity.id
_entity.type
_entity.pdbx_description
1 polymer ?
#
loop_
_entity_poly.entity_id
_entity_poly.type
_entity_poly.pdbx_seq_one_letter_code
_entity_poly.pdbx_strand_id
1 'polypeptide(L)' 'ITAEINIEEDHLFRRNWGLFRDRRVELYKELLTLDGKIKD' A
#
# COMPACT_ATOMS: atom_id res chain seq x y z
N ILE A 1 19.13 -21.13 -1.94
CA ILE A 1 18.44 -20.52 -3.11
C ILE A 1 18.81 -19.04 -3.11
N THR A 2 19.29 -18.52 -4.23
CA THR A 2 19.61 -17.10 -4.40
C THR A 2 18.94 -16.59 -5.68
N ALA A 3 18.54 -15.32 -5.70
CA ALA A 3 17.90 -14.67 -6.84
C ALA A 3 18.40 -13.23 -6.95
N GLU A 4 18.45 -12.73 -8.18
CA GLU A 4 18.73 -11.33 -8.49
C GLU A 4 17.40 -10.59 -8.72
N ILE A 5 17.30 -9.36 -8.22
CA ILE A 5 16.09 -8.55 -8.29
C ILE A 5 16.41 -7.28 -9.07
N ASN A 6 15.64 -7.04 -10.12
CA ASN A 6 15.69 -5.78 -10.88
C ASN A 6 14.70 -4.77 -10.32
N ILE A 7 15.22 -3.85 -9.51
CA ILE A 7 14.39 -2.85 -8.83
C ILE A 7 13.72 -1.84 -9.78
N GLU A 8 14.26 -1.64 -10.99
CA GLU A 8 13.71 -0.65 -11.93
C GLU A 8 12.49 -1.23 -12.67
N GLU A 9 12.56 -2.50 -13.06
CA GLU A 9 11.41 -3.22 -13.61
C GLU A 9 10.29 -3.32 -12.57
N ASP A 10 10.63 -3.65 -11.32
CA ASP A 10 9.68 -3.68 -10.21
C ASP A 10 9.06 -2.29 -9.93
N HIS A 11 9.83 -1.21 -10.07
CA HIS A 11 9.32 0.16 -9.95
C HIS A 11 8.31 0.49 -11.04
N LEU A 12 8.61 0.16 -12.30
CA LEU A 12 7.71 0.38 -13.43
C LEU A 12 6.42 -0.45 -13.28
N PHE A 13 6.54 -1.72 -12.92
CA PHE A 13 5.41 -2.59 -12.64
C PHE A 13 4.52 -2.00 -11.52
N ARG A 14 5.13 -1.65 -10.38
CA ARG A 14 4.44 -1.09 -9.21
C ARG A 14 3.68 0.19 -9.55
N ARG A 15 4.29 1.08 -10.36
CA ARG A 15 3.66 2.32 -10.82
C ARG A 15 2.49 2.05 -11.74
N ASN A 16 2.67 1.18 -12.73
CA ASN A 16 1.67 0.89 -13.76
C ASN A 16 0.45 0.15 -13.19
N TRP A 17 0.64 -0.67 -12.16
CA TRP A 17 -0.46 -1.37 -11.49
C TRP A 17 -1.45 -0.40 -10.82
N GLY A 18 -0.99 0.79 -10.40
CA GLY A 18 -1.88 1.82 -9.86
C GLY A 18 -2.35 1.58 -8.43
N LEU A 19 -2.01 0.46 -7.79
CA LEU A 19 -2.39 0.15 -6.41
C LEU A 19 -2.15 1.32 -5.45
N PHE A 20 -0.98 1.96 -5.53
CA PHE A 20 -0.64 3.09 -4.64
C PHE A 20 -1.45 4.35 -4.93
N ARG A 21 -1.83 4.58 -6.20
CA ARG A 21 -2.66 5.71 -6.64
C ARG A 21 -4.12 5.54 -6.21
N ASP A 22 -4.62 4.31 -6.26
CA ASP A 22 -6.04 4.02 -6.10
C ASP A 22 -6.44 3.79 -4.63
N ARG A 23 -5.51 3.97 -3.67
CA ARG A 23 -5.79 3.90 -2.23
C ARG A 23 -6.71 5.04 -1.78
N ARG A 24 -7.67 4.69 -0.92
CA ARG A 24 -8.61 5.62 -0.27
C ARG A 24 -8.19 5.87 1.17
N VAL A 25 -7.07 6.57 1.35
CA VAL A 25 -6.40 6.74 2.65
C VAL A 25 -7.24 7.43 3.70
N GLU A 26 -8.19 8.25 3.27
CA GLU A 26 -9.17 8.92 4.13
C GLU A 26 -10.12 7.95 4.85
N LEU A 27 -10.29 6.73 4.33
CA LEU A 27 -11.13 5.67 4.89
C LEU A 27 -10.35 4.70 5.80
N TYR A 28 -9.07 4.96 6.09
CA TYR A 28 -8.20 4.01 6.81
C TYR A 28 -8.06 4.32 8.29
N LYS A 29 -8.85 5.26 8.83
CA LYS A 29 -8.71 5.71 10.23
C LYS A 29 -8.99 4.57 11.21
N GLU A 30 -9.94 3.71 10.90
CA GLU A 30 -10.32 2.54 11.70
C GLU A 30 -9.16 1.55 11.83
N LEU A 31 -8.32 1.40 10.79
CA LEU A 31 -7.16 0.51 10.80
C LEU A 31 -6.11 0.92 11.84
N LEU A 32 -6.15 2.17 12.30
CA LEU A 32 -5.24 2.72 13.30
C LEU A 32 -5.78 2.57 14.74
N THR A 33 -6.90 1.87 14.91
CA THR A 33 -7.52 1.60 16.21
C THR A 33 -7.39 0.12 16.55
N LEU A 34 -7.36 -0.21 17.85
CA LEU A 34 -7.35 -1.61 18.31
C LEU A 34 -8.76 -2.16 18.50
N ASP A 35 -9.73 -1.30 18.83
CA ASP A 35 -11.11 -1.66 19.18
C ASP A 35 -12.13 -1.25 18.11
N GLY A 36 -11.68 -0.72 16.98
CA GLY A 36 -12.53 -0.29 15.88
C GLY A 36 -13.30 1.01 16.15
N LYS A 37 -12.97 1.76 17.22
CA LYS A 37 -13.69 2.98 17.58
C LYS A 37 -12.86 4.22 17.30
N ILE A 38 -13.36 5.06 16.40
CA ILE A 38 -12.84 6.40 16.19
C ILE A 38 -13.44 7.29 17.28
N LYS A 39 -12.60 8.01 18.03
CA LYS A 39 -13.07 9.10 18.89
C LYS A 39 -13.31 10.31 17.99
N ASP A 40 -14.57 10.74 17.92
CA ASP A 40 -14.98 12.00 17.28
C ASP A 40 -14.30 13.21 17.95
#